data_AF-A0A1W9V9G0-F1
#
_entry.id   AF-A0A1W9V9G0-F1
#
_cell.length_a   1.000
_cell.length_b   1.000
_cell.length_c   1.000
_cell.angle_alpha   90.00
_cell.angle_beta   90.00
_cell.angle_gamma   90.00
#
_symmetry.space_group_name_H-M   'P 1'
#
loop_
_entity.id
_entity.type
_entity.pdbx_description
1 polymer ?
#
loop_
_entity_poly.entity_id
_entity_poly.type
_entity_poly.pdbx_seq_one_letter_code
_entity_poly.pdbx_strand_id
1 'polypeptide(L)' 'MRAEELVAEIYRQKLDIQNQGGKPSIVLMSPEAWDQINAWHISLGVMVQAPHMDYITENSIFGLSLEIEKSSALTVQ' A
#
# COMPACT_ATOMS: atom_id res chain seq x y z
N MET A 1 -7.74 5.35 9.43
CA MET A 1 -6.27 5.35 9.61
C MET A 1 -5.69 6.37 8.68
N ARG A 2 -4.59 7.03 9.05
CA ARG A 2 -3.85 7.93 8.16
C ARG A 2 -2.97 7.13 7.19
N ALA A 3 -2.51 7.76 6.12
CA ALA A 3 -1.64 7.12 5.13
C ALA A 3 -0.35 6.54 5.77
N GLU A 4 0.27 7.27 6.70
CA GLU A 4 1.46 6.79 7.43
C GLU A 4 1.17 5.51 8.22
N GLU A 5 0.00 5.44 8.85
CA GLU A 5 -0.42 4.30 9.65
C GLU A 5 -0.70 3.09 8.75
N LEU A 6 -1.30 3.31 7.57
CA LEU A 6 -1.52 2.25 6.59
C LEU A 6 -0.19 1.67 6.08
N VAL A 7 0.77 2.54 5.76
CA VAL A 7 2.12 2.11 5.32
C VAL A 7 2.85 1.35 6.43
N ALA A 8 2.82 1.85 7.66
CA ALA A 8 3.41 1.16 8.81
C ALA A 8 2.76 -0.21 9.06
N GLU A 9 1.45 -0.31 8.89
CA GLU A 9 0.69 -1.54 9.04
C GLU A 9 1.04 -2.58 7.95
N ILE A 10 1.17 -2.15 6.69
CA ILE A 10 1.64 -3.03 5.60
C ILE A 10 3.02 -3.60 5.93
N TYR A 11 3.93 -2.75 6.43
CA TYR A 11 5.27 -3.19 6.82
C TYR A 11 5.24 -4.20 7.98
N ARG A 12 4.41 -3.94 9.00
CA ARG A 12 4.22 -4.85 10.13
C ARG A 12 3.70 -6.22 9.67
N GLN A 13 2.65 -6.25 8.85
CA GLN A 13 2.09 -7.49 8.33
C GLN A 13 3.09 -8.26 7.47
N LYS A 14 3.87 -7.56 6.62
CA LYS A 14 4.97 -8.17 5.86
C LYS A 14 5.96 -8.89 6.77
N LEU A 15 6.42 -8.21 7.84
CA LEU A 15 7.36 -8.79 8.80
C LEU A 15 6.74 -9.98 9.54
N ASP A 16 5.50 -9.87 9.98
CA ASP A 16 4.80 -10.94 10.69
C ASP A 16 4.72 -12.22 9.84
N ILE A 17 4.40 -12.09 8.55
CA ILE A 17 4.37 -13.22 7.60
C ILE A 17 5.78 -13.79 7.39
N GLN A 18 6.78 -12.93 7.21
CA GLN A 18 8.17 -13.36 7.03
C GLN A 18 8.73 -14.10 8.26
N ASN A 19 8.42 -13.61 9.46
CA ASN A 19 8.81 -14.24 10.73
C ASN A 19 8.19 -15.63 10.92
N GLN A 20 7.05 -15.89 10.29
CA GLN A 20 6.39 -17.19 10.25
C GLN A 20 6.93 -18.09 9.11
N GLY A 21 7.97 -17.66 8.39
CA GLY A 21 8.55 -18.38 7.24
C GLY A 21 7.78 -18.19 5.93
N GLY A 22 6.77 -17.32 5.92
CA GLY A 22 6.00 -16.97 4.73
C GLY A 22 6.77 -16.06 3.78
N LYS A 23 6.31 -16.01 2.53
CA LYS A 23 6.83 -15.12 1.49
C LYS A 23 5.68 -14.28 0.93
N PRO A 24 5.35 -13.15 1.56
CA PRO A 24 4.29 -12.29 1.03
C PRO A 24 4.72 -11.75 -0.33
N SER A 25 3.80 -11.71 -1.28
CA SER A 25 4.04 -11.20 -2.64
C SER A 25 3.04 -10.13 -3.07
N ILE A 26 1.91 -10.00 -2.38
CA ILE A 26 0.80 -9.12 -2.75
C ILE A 26 0.35 -8.32 -1.53
N VAL A 27 0.02 -7.05 -1.74
CA VAL A 27 -0.77 -6.23 -0.83
C VAL A 27 -2.14 -6.04 -1.47
N LEU A 28 -3.17 -6.58 -0.83
CA LEU A 28 -4.56 -6.33 -1.20
C LEU A 28 -5.08 -5.16 -0.37
N MET A 29 -5.67 -4.16 -1.02
CA MET A 29 -6.30 -3.04 -0.30
C MET A 29 -7.49 -2.47 -1.06
N SER A 30 -8.34 -1.73 -0.34
CA SER A 30 -9.46 -1.01 -0.95
C SER A 30 -8.97 0.19 -1.77
N PRO A 31 -9.76 0.66 -2.76
CA PRO A 31 -9.45 1.87 -3.51
C PRO A 31 -9.22 3.09 -2.60
N GLU A 32 -10.03 3.24 -1.54
CA GLU A 32 -9.94 4.38 -0.62
C GLU A 32 -8.64 4.38 0.20
N ALA A 33 -8.13 3.19 0.53
CA ALA A 33 -6.84 3.06 1.22
C ALA A 33 -5.69 3.42 0.28
N TRP A 34 -5.76 2.99 -0.98
CA TRP A 34 -4.77 3.33 -1.99
C TRP A 34 -4.74 4.83 -2.27
N ASP A 35 -5.90 5.47 -2.42
CA ASP A 35 -6.00 6.91 -2.68
C ASP A 35 -5.34 7.73 -1.57
N GLN A 36 -5.50 7.31 -0.30
CA GLN A 36 -4.86 7.96 0.84
C GLN A 36 -3.33 7.82 0.80
N ILE A 37 -2.83 6.61 0.54
CA ILE A 37 -1.38 6.35 0.43
C ILE A 37 -0.79 7.13 -0.74
N ASN A 38 -1.46 7.13 -1.90
CA ASN A 38 -0.99 7.79 -3.10
C ASN A 38 -0.98 9.32 -2.96
N ALA A 39 -2.05 9.91 -2.42
CA ALA A 39 -2.10 11.36 -2.17
C ALA A 39 -0.98 11.79 -1.20
N TRP A 40 -0.75 11.01 -0.14
CA TRP A 40 0.33 11.24 0.81
C TRP A 40 1.70 11.11 0.14
N HIS A 41 1.94 10.04 -0.63
CA HIS A 41 3.18 9.80 -1.36
C HIS A 41 3.51 10.94 -2.34
N ILE A 42 2.53 11.39 -3.14
CA ILE A 42 2.69 12.51 -4.05
C ILE A 42 3.01 13.80 -3.29
N SER A 43 2.31 14.07 -2.18
CA SER A 43 2.54 15.29 -1.38
C SER A 43 3.98 15.36 -0.87
N LEU A 44 4.55 14.21 -0.46
CA LEU A 44 5.93 14.11 0.02
C LEU A 44 6.95 14.13 -1.12
N GLY A 45 6.66 13.49 -2.25
CA GLY A 45 7.50 13.54 -3.45
C GLY A 45 7.64 14.96 -4.02
N VAL A 46 6.55 15.72 -4.03
CA VAL A 46 6.52 17.12 -4.47
C VAL A 46 7.23 18.05 -3.48
N MET A 47 7.11 17.80 -2.17
CA MET A 47 7.72 18.66 -1.16
C MET A 47 9.22 18.41 -0.93
N VAL A 48 9.72 17.19 -1.15
CA VAL A 48 11.04 16.80 -0.62
C VAL A 48 12.06 16.42 -1.70
N GLN A 49 11.68 16.29 -2.99
CA GLN A 49 12.53 15.63 -4.00
C GLN A 49 13.15 14.34 -3.43
N ALA A 50 12.42 13.59 -2.59
CA ALA A 50 12.99 12.60 -1.71
C ALA A 50 13.27 11.28 -2.46
N PRO A 51 14.54 10.89 -2.67
CA PRO A 51 14.91 9.52 -3.06
C PRO A 51 14.76 8.52 -1.90
N HIS A 52 13.95 8.82 -0.88
CA HIS A 52 13.85 8.03 0.36
C HIS A 52 12.52 7.27 0.47
N MET A 53 11.64 7.41 -0.53
CA MET A 53 10.34 6.73 -0.61
C MET A 53 10.35 5.63 -1.67
N ASP A 54 11.52 5.03 -1.94
CA ASP A 54 11.74 3.95 -2.92
C ASP A 54 10.93 2.67 -2.65
N TYR A 55 10.19 2.63 -1.54
CA TYR A 55 9.33 1.53 -1.15
C TYR A 55 7.87 1.69 -1.59
N ILE A 56 7.46 2.79 -2.22
CA ILE A 56 6.14 2.94 -2.85
C ILE A 56 6.35 3.25 -4.34
N THR A 57 5.75 2.43 -5.20
CA THR A 57 5.70 2.66 -6.65
C THR A 57 4.24 2.63 -7.12
N GLU A 58 4.00 2.94 -8.40
CA GLU A 58 2.67 2.87 -9.01
C GLU A 58 2.00 1.49 -8.84
N ASN A 59 2.79 0.42 -8.73
CA ASN A 59 2.33 -0.96 -8.74
C ASN A 59 2.82 -1.80 -7.54
N SER A 60 3.54 -1.22 -6.58
CA SER A 60 4.08 -1.98 -5.46
C SER A 60 4.30 -1.17 -4.19
N ILE A 61 4.23 -1.86 -3.05
CA ILE A 61 4.59 -1.30 -1.73
C ILE A 61 5.52 -2.28 -1.01
N PHE A 62 6.68 -1.82 -0.56
CA PHE A 62 7.77 -2.62 0.02
C PHE A 62 8.19 -3.82 -0.87
N GLY A 63 8.10 -3.66 -2.20
CA GLY A 63 8.38 -4.71 -3.18
C GLY A 63 7.30 -5.80 -3.29
N LEU A 64 6.12 -5.58 -2.70
CA LEU A 64 4.94 -6.42 -2.83
C LEU A 64 4.04 -5.85 -3.92
N SER A 65 3.52 -6.67 -4.83
CA SER A 65 2.59 -6.25 -5.88
C SER A 65 1.31 -5.68 -5.27
N LEU A 66 0.85 -4.54 -5.78
CA LEU A 66 -0.40 -3.94 -5.33
C LEU A 66 -1.60 -4.52 -6.10
N GLU A 67 -2.58 -5.02 -5.36
CA GLU A 67 -3.89 -5.38 -5.89
C GLU A 67 -4.96 -4.54 -5.21
N ILE A 68 -5.73 -3.80 -6.01
CA ILE A 68 -6.81 -2.96 -5.51
C ILE A 68 -8.11 -3.75 -5.66
N GLU A 69 -8.84 -3.90 -4.55
CA GLU A 69 -10.15 -4.53 -4.56
C GLU A 69 -11.05 -3.84 -5.58
N LYS A 70 -11.58 -4.61 -6.53
CA LYS A 70 -12.66 -4.10 -7.38
C LYS A 70 -13.85 -3.89 -6.45
N SER A 71 -14.28 -2.64 -6.31
CA SER A 71 -15.57 -2.33 -5.69
C SER A 71 -16.61 -3.18 -6.41
N SER A 72 -17.03 -4.27 -5.79
CA SER A 72 -18.17 -5.04 -6.23
C SER A 72 -19.36 -4.17 -5.93
N ALA A 73 -19.66 -3.25 -6.84
CA ALA A 73 -20.97 -2.67 -6.95
C ALA A 73 -21.92 -3.87 -7.10
N LEU A 74 -22.56 -4.22 -5.99
CA LEU A 74 -23.66 -5.19 -5.94
C LEU A 74 -24.63 -4.81 -7.05
N THR A 75 -24.55 -5.55 -8.16
CA THR A 75 -25.57 -5.52 -9.18
C THR A 75 -26.71 -6.35 -8.60
N VAL A 76 -27.59 -5.68 -7.86
CA VAL A 76 -28.90 -6.24 -7.54
C VAL A 76 -29.68 -6.21 -8.85
N GLN A 77 -29.77 -7.36 -9.50
CA GLN A 77 -30.77 -7.65 -10.53
C GLN A 77 -31.92 -8.43 -9.90
#